data_AF-A0A0D0CIA4-F1
#
_entry.id   AF-A0A0D0CIA4-F1
#
_cell.length_a   1.000
_cell.length_b   1.000
_cell.length_c   1.000
_cell.angle_alpha   90.00
_cell.angle_beta   90.00
_cell.angle_gamma   90.00
#
_symmetry.space_group_name_H-M   'P 1'
#
loop_
_entity.id
_entity.type
_entity.pdbx_description
1 polymer ?
#
loop_
_entity_poly.entity_id
_entity_poly.type
_entity_poly.pdbx_seq_one_letter_code
_entity_poly.pdbx_strand_id
1 'polypeptide(L)' 'MSDIIAEYMVNQFLETIGWSTQPTLALPDTSLPLSAVFEVNQIVRSMAKAYQNQRTFPIDI' A
#
# COMPACT_ATOMS: atom_id res chain seq x y z
N MET A 1 -11.82 -6.99 -10.45
CA MET A 1 -11.31 -7.54 -9.18
C MET A 1 -9.85 -7.17 -8.96
N SER A 2 -8.95 -7.48 -9.92
CA SER A 2 -7.52 -7.13 -9.83
C SER A 2 -7.26 -5.62 -9.69
N ASP A 3 -7.98 -4.78 -10.45
CA ASP A 3 -7.81 -3.32 -10.39
C ASP A 3 -8.16 -2.73 -9.02
N ILE A 4 -9.16 -3.28 -8.33
CA ILE A 4 -9.61 -2.76 -7.02
C ILE A 4 -8.59 -3.08 -5.92
N ILE A 5 -7.95 -4.25 -6.00
CA ILE A 5 -6.88 -4.62 -5.05
C ILE A 5 -5.63 -3.77 -5.30
N ALA A 6 -5.28 -3.53 -6.56
CA ALA A 6 -4.16 -2.67 -6.93
C ALA A 6 -4.39 -1.21 -6.48
N GLU A 7 -5.60 -0.68 -6.69
CA GLU A 7 -5.97 0.66 -6.24
C GLU A 7 -5.92 0.78 -4.70
N TYR A 8 -6.45 -0.21 -3.98
CA TYR A 8 -6.32 -0.27 -2.53
C TYR A 8 -4.84 -0.30 -2.08
N MET A 9 -4.01 -1.13 -2.72
CA MET A 9 -2.57 -1.22 -2.40
C MET A 9 -1.84 0.11 -2.58
N VAL A 10 -2.11 0.81 -3.68
CA VAL A 10 -1.50 2.13 -3.96
C VAL A 10 -1.96 3.16 -2.94
N ASN A 11 -3.27 3.22 -2.65
CA ASN A 11 -3.81 4.15 -1.68
C ASN A 11 -3.24 3.91 -0.27
N GLN A 12 -3.19 2.66 0.18
CA GLN A 12 -2.60 2.30 1.47
C GLN A 12 -1.10 2.61 1.54
N PHE A 13 -0.36 2.41 0.43
CA PHE A 13 1.05 2.77 0.36
C PHE A 13 1.25 4.28 0.49
N LEU A 14 0.50 5.09 -0.27
CA LEU A 14 0.57 6.55 -0.23
C LEU A 14 0.21 7.10 1.16
N GLU A 15 -0.80 6.53 1.81
CA GLU A 15 -1.16 6.85 3.20
C GLU A 15 -0.01 6.53 4.16
N THR A 16 0.59 5.34 4.04
CA THR A 16 1.71 4.90 4.90
C THR A 16 2.93 5.82 4.80
N ILE A 17 3.18 6.41 3.62
CA ILE A 17 4.29 7.36 3.42
C ILE A 17 3.90 8.83 3.64
N GLY A 18 2.66 9.10 4.08
CA GLY A 18 2.19 10.44 4.44
C GLY A 18 1.80 11.34 3.25
N TRP A 19 1.50 10.75 2.09
CA TRP A 19 1.13 11.47 0.86
C TRP A 19 -0.39 11.41 0.56
N SER A 20 -1.24 11.25 1.57
CA SER A 20 -2.67 11.12 1.28
C SER A 20 -3.31 12.46 0.88
N THR A 21 -3.96 12.49 -0.28
CA THR A 21 -4.78 13.60 -0.80
C THR A 21 -6.26 13.19 -1.01
N GLN A 22 -6.63 11.94 -0.73
CA GLN A 22 -7.97 11.39 -0.99
C GLN A 22 -8.41 10.45 0.16
N PRO A 23 -9.70 10.43 0.55
CA PRO A 23 -10.18 9.56 1.62
C PRO A 23 -9.90 8.08 1.34
N THR A 24 -9.44 7.38 2.38
CA THR A 24 -9.13 5.94 2.38
C THR A 24 -10.25 5.15 1.71
N LEU A 25 -9.93 4.51 0.57
CA LEU A 25 -10.81 3.53 -0.05
C LEU A 25 -10.88 2.34 0.92
N ALA A 26 -11.99 2.21 1.64
CA ALA A 26 -12.27 0.99 2.38
C ALA A 26 -12.18 -0.17 1.38
N LEU A 27 -11.42 -1.23 1.74
CA LEU A 27 -11.40 -2.48 0.98
C LEU A 27 -12.84 -2.78 0.55
N PRO A 28 -13.13 -2.99 -0.75
CA PRO A 28 -14.47 -3.32 -1.16
C PRO A 28 -14.94 -4.51 -0.31
N ASP A 29 -16.16 -4.44 0.25
CA ASP A 29 -16.81 -5.49 1.05
C ASP A 29 -16.96 -6.84 0.30
N THR A 30 -16.40 -6.92 -0.90
CA THR A 30 -16.27 -8.12 -1.71
C THR A 30 -15.29 -9.10 -1.06
N SER A 31 -15.82 -10.06 -0.32
CA SER A 31 -15.44 -11.49 -0.26
C SER A 31 -13.94 -11.86 -0.20
N LEU A 32 -13.04 -10.93 0.09
CA LEU A 32 -11.62 -11.18 0.17
C LEU A 32 -11.35 -11.93 1.47
N PRO A 33 -10.68 -13.09 1.42
CA PRO A 33 -10.32 -13.78 2.63
C PRO A 33 -9.43 -12.88 3.49
N LEU A 34 -9.60 -12.93 4.81
CA LEU A 34 -8.77 -12.16 5.76
C LEU A 34 -7.27 -12.41 5.55
N SER A 35 -6.89 -13.60 5.07
CA SER A 35 -5.51 -13.90 4.70
C SER A 35 -5.00 -13.05 3.54
N ALA A 36 -5.82 -12.81 2.51
CA ALA A 36 -5.46 -11.95 1.38
C ALA A 36 -5.32 -10.48 1.83
N VAL A 37 -6.19 -10.01 2.71
CA VAL A 37 -6.08 -8.67 3.31
C VAL A 37 -4.78 -8.53 4.12
N PHE A 38 -4.44 -9.56 4.90
CA PHE A 38 -3.21 -9.60 5.68
C PHE A 38 -1.94 -9.59 4.80
N GLU A 39 -1.93 -10.37 3.71
CA GLU A 39 -0.84 -10.37 2.74
C GLU A 39 -0.66 -9.00 2.07
N VAL A 40 -1.76 -8.40 1.61
CA VAL A 40 -1.75 -7.09 0.97
C VAL A 40 -1.17 -6.02 1.90
N ASN A 41 -1.59 -5.99 3.16
CA ASN A 41 -1.08 -5.04 4.14
C ASN A 41 0.41 -5.25 4.44
N GLN A 42 0.91 -6.50 4.46
CA GLN A 42 2.33 -6.78 4.61
C GLN A 42 3.16 -6.29 3.43
N ILE A 43 2.65 -6.45 2.20
CA ILE A 43 3.32 -5.96 0.98
C ILE A 43 3.43 -4.44 1.03
N VAL A 44 2.33 -3.75 1.31
CA VAL A 44 2.29 -2.28 1.43
C VAL A 44 3.31 -1.77 2.45
N ARG A 45 3.36 -2.40 3.64
CA ARG A 45 4.32 -2.02 4.68
C ARG A 45 5.77 -2.23 4.24
N SER A 46 6.03 -3.31 3.51
CA SER A 46 7.37 -3.62 2.98
C SER A 46 7.79 -2.61 1.91
N MET A 47 6.88 -2.23 1.01
CA MET A 47 7.10 -1.18 0.03
C MET A 47 7.39 0.16 0.71
N ALA A 48 6.59 0.55 1.71
CA ALA A 48 6.80 1.80 2.45
C ALA A 48 8.17 1.83 3.13
N LYS A 49 8.60 0.71 3.73
CA LYS A 49 9.94 0.59 4.32
C LYS A 49 11.04 0.70 3.28
N ALA A 50 10.89 0.06 2.11
CA ALA A 50 11.85 0.17 1.02
C ALA A 50 11.96 1.62 0.51
N TYR A 51 10.82 2.30 0.35
CA TYR A 51 10.78 3.71 -0.03
C TYR A 51 11.46 4.62 1.00
N GLN A 52 11.21 4.42 2.29
CA GLN A 52 11.88 5.17 3.37
C GLN A 52 13.41 4.95 3.33
N ASN A 53 13.84 3.70 3.13
CA ASN A 53 15.26 3.39 3.01
C ASN A 53 15.89 4.09 1.79
N GLN A 54 15.21 4.14 0.65
CA GLN A 54 15.67 4.87 -0.55
C GLN A 54 15.74 6.39 -0.34
N ARG A 55 14.80 6.98 0.43
CA ARG A 55 14.89 8.40 0.78
C ARG A 55 16.01 8.71 1.77
N THR A 56 16.36 7.75 2.63
CA THR A 56 17.40 7.91 3.65
C THR A 56 18.79 7.72 3.06
N PHE A 57 18.93 6.80 2.10
CA PHE A 57 20.13 6.55 1.32
C PHE A 57 19.76 6.70 -0.14
N PRO A 58 19.77 7.93 -0.70
CA PRO A 58 19.60 8.08 -2.13
C PRO A 58 20.69 7.26 -2.80
N ILE A 59 20.27 6.22 -3.53
CA ILE A 59 21.16 5.53 -4.45
C ILE A 59 21.34 6.55 -5.58
N ASP A 60 22.48 7.22 -5.62
CA ASP A 60 22.89 7.98 -6.79
C ASP A 60 23.07 6.95 -7.93
N ILE A 61 22.14 6.97 -8.89
CA ILE A 61 22.15 6.14 -10.11
C ILE A 61 22.70 6.99 -11.26
#